data_AF-A0A4Q3B8U5-F1
#
_entry.id   AF-A0A4Q3B8U5-F1
#
_cell.length_a   1.000
_cell.length_b   1.000
_cell.length_c   1.000
_cell.angle_alpha   90.00
_cell.angle_beta   90.00
_cell.angle_gamma   90.00
#
_symmetry.space_group_name_H-M   'P 1'
#
loop_
_entity.id
_entity.type
_entity.pdbx_description
1 polymer ?
#
loop_
_entity_poly.entity_id
_entity_poly.type
_entity_poly.pdbx_seq_one_letter_code
_entity_poly.pdbx_strand_id
1 'polypeptide(L)'
;MNTIRSGFGKASRDKTLCKKMIDNLEALSGNNLCLAYLGGYQAVWANHIINPFSKLKTFNTGKDNIEKAIKKDPQNFEIRLVRFSIQKNAPAFLDYGQDQKSDEAFIIKNLHSVSNTVLKKLADEILKSE
;
A
#
# COMPACT_ATOMS: atom_id res chain seq x y z
N MET A 1 9.07 9.58 -6.43
CA MET A 1 8.92 8.25 -5.79
C MET A 1 9.44 8.17 -4.36
N ASN A 2 10.66 8.58 -4.01
CA ASN A 2 11.17 8.42 -2.62
C ASN A 2 10.29 9.09 -1.55
N THR A 3 9.72 10.27 -1.82
CA THR A 3 8.79 10.94 -0.89
C THR A 3 7.53 10.10 -0.62
N ILE A 4 6.97 9.47 -1.65
CA ILE A 4 5.82 8.56 -1.55
C ILE A 4 6.22 7.33 -0.71
N ARG A 5 7.37 6.71 -0.99
CA ARG A 5 7.87 5.54 -0.23
C ARG A 5 8.07 5.85 1.26
N SER A 6 8.83 6.90 1.56
CA SER A 6 9.12 7.33 2.93
C SER A 6 7.86 7.78 3.66
N GLY A 7 6.89 8.37 2.94
CA GLY A 7 5.63 8.76 3.52
C GLY A 7 4.75 7.56 3.88
N PHE A 8 4.84 6.47 3.11
CA PHE A 8 3.95 5.32 3.25
C PHE A 8 4.13 4.63 4.61
N GLY A 9 5.38 4.40 5.03
CA GLY A 9 5.69 3.81 6.34
C GLY A 9 5.22 4.64 7.55
N LYS A 10 4.88 5.92 7.35
CA LYS A 10 4.40 6.84 8.41
C LYS A 10 2.89 7.10 8.32
N ALA A 11 2.25 6.72 7.22
CA ALA A 11 0.91 7.15 6.85
C ALA A 11 -0.17 6.77 7.87
N SER A 12 -0.02 5.63 8.55
CA SER A 12 -0.99 5.17 9.55
C SER A 12 -1.02 6.02 10.82
N ARG A 13 0.08 6.72 11.14
CA ARG A 13 0.25 7.53 12.34
C ARG A 13 0.18 9.04 12.07
N ASP A 14 0.39 9.44 10.82
CA ASP A 14 0.38 10.84 10.41
C ASP A 14 -0.76 11.11 9.41
N LYS A 15 -1.87 11.64 9.95
CA LYS A 15 -3.06 11.97 9.18
C LYS A 15 -2.78 13.03 8.10
N THR A 16 -2.08 14.11 8.47
CA THR A 16 -1.81 15.22 7.53
C THR A 16 -0.94 14.75 6.37
N LEU A 17 0.09 13.95 6.66
CA LEU A 17 0.93 13.34 5.64
C LEU A 17 0.15 12.40 4.74
N CYS A 18 -0.67 11.51 5.31
CA CYS A 18 -1.49 10.58 4.56
C CYS A 18 -2.41 11.31 3.58
N LYS A 19 -3.12 12.34 4.05
CA LYS A 19 -3.99 13.16 3.20
C LYS A 19 -3.21 13.84 2.07
N LYS A 20 -2.09 14.49 2.40
CA LYS A 20 -1.23 15.17 1.42
C LYS A 20 -0.74 14.21 0.33
N MET A 21 -0.39 12.97 0.70
CA MET A 21 0.07 11.98 -0.28
C MET A 21 -1.06 11.50 -1.19
N ILE A 22 -2.28 11.32 -0.66
CA ILE A 22 -3.48 11.03 -1.48
C ILE A 22 -3.70 12.16 -2.50
N ASP A 23 -3.78 13.40 -2.03
CA ASP A 23 -4.07 14.55 -2.91
C ASP A 23 -3.01 14.69 -4.01
N ASN A 24 -1.73 14.50 -3.65
CA ASN A 24 -0.63 14.50 -4.62
C ASN A 24 -0.76 13.36 -5.65
N LEU A 25 -1.11 12.15 -5.21
CA LEU A 25 -1.23 10.98 -6.08
C LEU A 25 -2.47 11.03 -6.97
N GLU A 26 -3.56 11.65 -6.52
CA GLU A 26 -4.78 11.88 -7.32
C GLU A 26 -4.55 12.93 -8.41
N ALA A 27 -3.74 13.96 -8.12
CA ALA A 27 -3.35 14.97 -9.10
C ALA A 27 -2.39 14.43 -10.18
N LEU A 28 -1.72 13.31 -9.92
CA LEU A 28 -0.83 12.66 -10.87
C LEU A 28 -1.63 11.70 -11.77
N SER A 29 -1.63 11.92 -13.09
CA SER A 29 -2.00 10.89 -14.07
C SER A 29 -0.89 9.84 -14.15
N GLY A 30 -0.74 9.07 -13.07
CA GLY A 30 0.41 8.20 -12.84
C GLY A 30 0.32 6.82 -13.51
N ASN A 31 1.47 6.15 -13.55
CA ASN A 31 1.58 4.75 -13.97
C ASN A 31 0.97 3.79 -12.91
N ASN A 32 1.00 2.48 -13.19
CA ASN A 32 0.44 1.45 -12.30
C ASN A 32 1.01 1.51 -10.87
N LEU A 33 2.28 1.91 -10.72
CA LEU A 33 2.91 2.05 -9.41
C LEU A 33 2.31 3.21 -8.60
N CYS A 34 2.07 4.36 -9.22
CA CYS A 34 1.37 5.47 -8.56
C CYS A 34 -0.05 5.05 -8.16
N LEU A 35 -0.76 4.30 -9.01
CA LEU A 35 -2.09 3.79 -8.70
C LEU A 35 -2.08 2.84 -7.48
N ALA A 36 -1.08 1.98 -7.38
CA ALA A 36 -0.89 1.09 -6.23
C ALA A 36 -0.68 1.89 -4.95
N TYR A 37 0.24 2.86 -4.97
CA TYR A 37 0.48 3.73 -3.82
C TYR A 37 -0.76 4.56 -3.45
N LEU A 38 -1.49 5.10 -4.43
CA LEU A 38 -2.74 5.81 -4.17
C LEU A 38 -3.72 4.91 -3.42
N GLY A 39 -3.89 3.67 -3.92
CA GLY A 39 -4.74 2.69 -3.27
C GLY A 39 -4.28 2.34 -1.86
N GLY A 40 -2.97 2.17 -1.65
CA GLY A 40 -2.38 1.94 -0.33
C GLY A 40 -2.67 3.07 0.65
N TYR A 41 -2.44 4.32 0.26
CA TYR A 41 -2.73 5.48 1.11
C TYR A 41 -4.22 5.63 1.41
N GLN A 42 -5.08 5.40 0.42
CA GLN A 42 -6.54 5.39 0.62
C GLN A 42 -6.96 4.29 1.61
N ALA A 43 -6.40 3.09 1.50
CA ALA A 43 -6.67 2.03 2.47
C ALA A 43 -6.19 2.40 3.88
N VAL A 44 -5.00 3.00 4.02
CA VAL A 44 -4.50 3.50 5.31
C VAL A 44 -5.35 4.65 5.85
N TRP A 45 -5.92 5.50 4.99
CA TRP A 45 -6.79 6.60 5.39
C TRP A 45 -8.03 6.15 6.16
N ALA A 46 -8.46 4.90 5.97
CA ALA A 46 -9.51 4.28 6.77
C ALA A 46 -9.21 4.37 8.29
N ASN A 47 -7.95 4.36 8.72
CA ASN A 47 -7.56 4.50 10.13
C ASN A 47 -7.75 5.93 10.67
N HIS A 48 -7.87 6.93 9.79
CA HIS A 48 -8.05 8.34 10.16
C HIS A 48 -9.51 8.80 10.15
N ILE A 49 -10.44 7.88 9.84
CA ILE A 49 -11.88 8.09 9.76
C ILE A 49 -12.59 7.43 10.95
N ILE A 50 -13.49 8.18 11.59
CA ILE A 50 -14.31 7.69 12.72
C ILE A 50 -15.55 6.92 12.22
N ASN A 51 -16.23 7.45 11.19
CA ASN A 51 -17.47 6.85 10.69
C ASN A 51 -17.22 5.49 10.00
N PRO A 52 -17.87 4.38 10.44
CA PRO A 52 -17.63 3.04 9.90
C PRO A 52 -17.94 2.88 8.40
N PHE A 53 -19.02 3.50 7.91
CA PHE A 53 -19.39 3.42 6.49
C PHE A 53 -18.37 4.13 5.61
N SER A 54 -17.95 5.34 5.99
CA SER A 54 -16.90 6.07 5.29
C SER A 54 -15.56 5.33 5.36
N LYS A 55 -15.23 4.74 6.51
CA LYS A 55 -14.04 3.91 6.69
C LYS A 55 -14.00 2.74 5.71
N LEU A 56 -15.09 1.97 5.64
CA LEU A 56 -15.23 0.85 4.72
C LEU A 56 -15.17 1.31 3.26
N LYS A 57 -15.85 2.41 2.92
CA LYS A 57 -15.83 2.98 1.58
C LYS A 57 -14.40 3.34 1.15
N THR A 58 -13.66 4.06 1.98
CA THR A 58 -12.28 4.45 1.66
C THR A 58 -11.36 3.24 1.55
N PHE A 59 -11.50 2.25 2.44
CA PHE A 59 -10.75 0.99 2.34
C PHE A 59 -11.02 0.29 1.00
N ASN A 60 -12.29 0.15 0.60
CA ASN A 60 -12.66 -0.50 -0.65
C ASN A 60 -12.14 0.26 -1.88
N THR A 61 -12.23 1.61 -1.89
CA THR A 61 -11.59 2.41 -2.95
C THR A 61 -10.10 2.12 -3.04
N GLY A 62 -9.42 2.04 -1.90
CA GLY A 62 -7.99 1.74 -1.84
C GLY A 62 -7.65 0.35 -2.39
N LYS A 63 -8.36 -0.66 -1.89
CA LYS A 63 -8.31 -2.05 -2.37
C LYS A 63 -8.48 -2.13 -3.89
N ASP A 64 -9.52 -1.51 -4.44
CA ASP A 64 -9.79 -1.55 -5.88
C ASP A 64 -8.64 -0.96 -6.72
N ASN A 65 -8.01 0.11 -6.24
CA ASN A 65 -6.87 0.72 -6.92
C ASN A 65 -5.63 -0.17 -6.87
N ILE A 66 -5.36 -0.82 -5.73
CA ILE A 66 -4.27 -1.80 -5.60
C ILE A 66 -4.49 -2.98 -6.55
N GLU A 67 -5.68 -3.57 -6.55
CA GLU A 67 -5.98 -4.74 -7.41
C GLU A 67 -5.93 -4.39 -8.90
N LYS A 68 -6.39 -3.19 -9.29
CA LYS A 68 -6.21 -2.68 -10.66
C LYS A 68 -4.74 -2.55 -11.03
N ALA A 69 -3.89 -2.10 -10.10
CA ALA A 69 -2.46 -1.98 -10.34
C ALA A 69 -1.78 -3.36 -10.47
N ILE A 70 -2.12 -4.32 -9.59
CA ILE A 70 -1.63 -5.71 -9.66
C ILE A 70 -2.03 -6.36 -10.98
N LYS A 71 -3.27 -6.21 -11.41
CA LYS A 71 -3.75 -6.80 -12.68
C LYS A 71 -2.94 -6.31 -13.88
N LYS A 72 -2.49 -5.04 -13.86
CA LYS A 72 -1.73 -4.43 -14.96
C LYS A 72 -0.23 -4.71 -14.89
N ASP A 73 0.33 -4.87 -13.70
CA ASP A 73 1.77 -5.09 -13.50
C ASP A 73 2.03 -6.07 -12.33
N PRO A 74 1.70 -7.36 -12.51
CA PRO A 74 1.65 -8.35 -11.43
C PRO A 74 3.04 -8.78 -10.93
N GLN A 75 4.11 -8.45 -11.67
CA GLN A 75 5.49 -8.77 -11.31
C GLN A 75 6.24 -7.59 -10.69
N ASN A 76 5.55 -6.45 -10.50
CA ASN A 76 6.15 -5.29 -9.87
C ASN A 76 6.31 -5.51 -8.36
N PHE A 77 7.56 -5.44 -7.91
CA PHE A 77 7.92 -5.59 -6.50
C PHE A 77 7.19 -4.60 -5.59
N GLU A 78 7.16 -3.32 -5.96
CA GLU A 78 6.57 -2.28 -5.10
C GLU A 78 5.05 -2.41 -5.02
N ILE A 79 4.39 -2.79 -6.12
CA ILE A 79 2.93 -2.98 -6.12
C ILE A 79 2.54 -4.15 -5.21
N ARG A 80 3.25 -5.28 -5.31
CA ARG A 80 3.04 -6.43 -4.39
C ARG A 80 3.37 -6.08 -2.95
N LEU A 81 4.42 -5.30 -2.71
CA LEU A 81 4.76 -4.81 -1.38
C LEU A 81 3.64 -3.95 -0.76
N VAL A 82 3.05 -3.04 -1.54
CA VAL A 82 1.92 -2.22 -1.09
C VAL A 82 0.71 -3.10 -0.80
N ARG A 83 0.36 -4.04 -1.69
CA ARG A 83 -0.76 -4.96 -1.46
C ARG A 83 -0.54 -5.78 -0.18
N PHE A 84 0.61 -6.42 -0.05
CA PHE A 84 0.98 -7.17 1.15
C PHE A 84 0.82 -6.35 2.42
N SER A 85 1.30 -5.11 2.43
CA SER A 85 1.17 -4.21 3.58
C SER A 85 -0.30 -4.00 3.97
N ILE A 86 -1.19 -3.76 3.01
CA ILE A 86 -2.61 -3.55 3.32
C ILE A 86 -3.28 -4.86 3.75
N GLN A 87 -3.01 -5.98 3.06
CA GLN A 87 -3.60 -7.28 3.40
C GLN A 87 -3.25 -7.71 4.84
N LYS A 88 -1.97 -7.57 5.21
CA LYS A 88 -1.46 -7.91 6.55
C LYS A 88 -2.10 -7.12 7.68
N ASN A 89 -2.56 -5.88 7.41
CA ASN A 89 -3.16 -4.99 8.39
C ASN A 89 -4.69 -4.93 8.31
N ALA A 90 -5.31 -5.64 7.35
CA ALA A 90 -6.76 -5.63 7.16
C ALA A 90 -7.45 -6.58 8.16
N PRO A 91 -8.55 -6.15 8.81
CA PRO A 91 -9.37 -7.07 9.61
C PRO A 91 -9.87 -8.27 8.80
N ALA A 92 -9.86 -9.46 9.40
CA ALA A 92 -10.22 -10.71 8.73
C ALA A 92 -11.62 -10.69 8.09
N PHE A 93 -12.59 -9.99 8.68
CA PHE A 93 -13.95 -9.88 8.14
C PHE A 93 -14.05 -9.12 6.80
N LEU A 94 -12.99 -8.40 6.39
CA LEU A 94 -12.94 -7.72 5.09
C LEU A 94 -12.48 -8.64 3.95
N ASP A 95 -12.10 -9.89 4.27
CA ASP A 95 -11.71 -10.92 3.31
C ASP A 95 -10.67 -10.43 2.27
N TYR A 96 -9.67 -9.67 2.75
CA TYR A 96 -8.59 -9.11 1.94
C TYR A 96 -7.22 -9.60 2.41
N GLY A 97 -7.10 -10.91 2.67
CA GLY A 97 -5.85 -11.56 3.09
C GLY A 97 -5.43 -12.73 2.20
N GLN A 98 -6.18 -13.01 1.13
CA GLN A 98 -6.05 -14.25 0.36
C GLN A 98 -4.71 -14.38 -0.38
N ASP A 99 -4.12 -13.26 -0.78
CA ASP A 99 -2.84 -13.23 -1.50
C ASP A 99 -1.63 -12.98 -0.58
N GLN A 100 -1.83 -12.82 0.74
CA GLN A 100 -0.78 -12.41 1.66
C GLN A 100 0.44 -13.32 1.60
N LYS A 101 0.24 -14.65 1.61
CA LYS A 101 1.34 -15.64 1.52
C LYS A 101 2.05 -15.59 0.17
N SER A 102 1.32 -15.35 -0.93
CA SER A 102 1.90 -15.25 -2.27
C SER A 102 2.78 -14.01 -2.40
N ASP A 103 2.29 -12.87 -1.92
CA ASP A 103 3.05 -11.63 -1.97
C ASP A 103 4.27 -11.69 -1.05
N GLU A 104 4.14 -12.23 0.17
CA GLU A 104 5.27 -12.38 1.09
C GLU A 104 6.40 -13.22 0.46
N ALA A 105 6.07 -14.40 -0.08
CA ALA A 105 7.05 -15.26 -0.73
C ALA A 105 7.71 -14.56 -1.93
N PHE A 106 6.93 -13.82 -2.74
CA PHE A 106 7.46 -13.03 -3.85
C PHE A 106 8.41 -11.93 -3.37
N ILE A 107 8.04 -11.19 -2.33
CA ILE A 107 8.83 -10.09 -1.78
C ILE A 107 10.15 -10.63 -1.22
N ILE A 108 10.11 -11.67 -0.39
CA ILE A 108 11.31 -12.28 0.20
C ILE A 108 12.26 -12.77 -0.89
N LYS A 109 11.72 -13.48 -1.90
CA LYS A 109 12.52 -14.00 -3.02
C LYS A 109 13.24 -12.88 -3.78
N ASN A 110 12.59 -11.73 -3.98
CA ASN A 110 13.11 -10.65 -4.82
C ASN A 110 13.78 -9.52 -4.02
N LEU A 111 13.80 -9.56 -2.69
CA LEU A 111 14.32 -8.47 -1.86
C LEU A 111 15.80 -8.16 -2.15
N HIS A 112 16.59 -9.17 -2.49
CA HIS A 112 18.02 -9.04 -2.80
C HIS A 112 18.31 -8.22 -4.07
N SER A 113 17.36 -8.13 -5.01
CA SER A 113 17.52 -7.36 -6.26
C SER A 113 17.12 -5.88 -6.11
N VAL A 114 16.59 -5.48 -4.95
CA VAL A 114 16.22 -4.10 -4.66
C VAL A 114 17.46 -3.26 -4.33
N SER A 115 17.87 -2.42 -5.28
CA SER A 115 19.02 -1.51 -5.13
C SER A 115 18.67 -0.19 -4.42
N ASN A 116 17.41 0.25 -4.48
CA ASN A 116 16.99 1.51 -3.87
C ASN A 116 16.90 1.38 -2.34
N THR A 117 17.71 2.15 -1.61
CA THR A 117 17.84 2.08 -0.15
C THR A 117 16.55 2.45 0.58
N VAL A 118 15.81 3.46 0.10
CA VAL A 118 14.53 3.88 0.70
C VAL A 118 13.49 2.79 0.56
N LEU A 119 13.41 2.16 -0.62
CA LEU A 119 12.48 1.06 -0.87
C LEU A 119 12.85 -0.18 -0.05
N LYS A 120 14.14 -0.53 0.02
CA LYS A 120 14.61 -1.66 0.82
C LYS A 120 14.24 -1.48 2.29
N LYS A 121 14.47 -0.29 2.85
CA LYS A 121 14.06 0.06 4.22
C LYS A 121 12.55 -0.07 4.42
N LEU A 122 11.75 0.44 3.49
CA LEU A 122 10.29 0.30 3.55
C LEU A 122 9.86 -1.18 3.53
N ALA A 123 10.47 -2.00 2.67
CA ALA A 123 10.19 -3.42 2.60
C ALA A 123 10.54 -4.14 3.91
N ASP A 124 11.71 -3.84 4.48
CA ASP A 124 12.13 -4.39 5.78
C ASP A 124 11.16 -4.01 6.91
N GLU A 125 10.67 -2.76 6.93
CA GLU A 125 9.69 -2.29 7.91
C GLU A 125 8.34 -3.04 7.79
N ILE A 126 7.84 -3.22 6.56
CA ILE A 126 6.57 -3.92 6.28
C ILE A 126 6.67 -5.42 6.58
N LEU A 127 7.79 -6.05 6.26
CA LEU A 127 8.01 -7.47 6.55
C LEU A 127 8.04 -7.73 8.07
N LYS A 128 8.69 -6.85 8.83
CA LYS A 128 8.88 -7.00 10.29
C LYS A 128 7.68 -6.59 11.15
N SER A 129 6.74 -5.80 10.64
CA SER A 129 5.59 -5.37 11.45
C SER A 129 4.76 -6.58 11.89
N GLU A 130 4.38 -6.68 13.15
CA GLU A 130 3.48 -7.75 13.63
C GLU A 130 2.01 -7.39 13.42
#